data_AF-A0A4Y2FUH7-F1
#
_entry.id   AF-A0A4Y2FUH7-F1
#
_cell.length_a   1.000
_cell.length_b   1.000
_cell.length_c   1.000
_cell.angle_alpha   90.00
_cell.angle_beta   90.00
_cell.angle_gamma   90.00
#
_symmetry.space_group_name_H-M   'P 1'
#
loop_
_entity.id
_entity.type
_entity.pdbx_description
1 polymer ?
#
loop_
_entity_poly.entity_id
_entity_poly.type
_entity_poly.pdbx_seq_one_letter_code
_entity_poly.pdbx_strand_id
1 'polypeptide(L)'
;MEDRMEKGQEEFKKGQVELKAGLEKRMDQGQAEMKKGQEMKNQIQSHVESQDGKIKDHFNSYIEKIEEVVQSVKKEIGETQFDVVNSTNGWTDRVKASQLVASLRGSEAEVLQGIPDDKLMDLTTIENALEARFGDSHLTQFYRTELKTTRQKPG
;
A
#
# COMPACT_ATOMS: atom_id res chain seq x y z
N MET A 1 4.25 12.29 -85.94
CA MET A 1 5.25 11.72 -85.01
C MET A 1 5.27 12.50 -83.70
N GLU A 2 5.23 13.84 -83.76
CA GLU A 2 5.07 14.76 -82.61
C GLU A 2 3.94 14.38 -81.65
N ASP A 3 2.69 14.24 -82.13
CA ASP A 3 1.53 13.84 -81.31
C ASP A 3 1.75 12.56 -80.48
N ARG A 4 2.47 11.56 -81.02
CA ARG A 4 2.77 10.32 -80.29
C ARG A 4 3.82 10.53 -79.20
N MET A 5 4.77 11.44 -79.43
CA MET A 5 5.81 11.76 -78.47
C MET A 5 5.25 12.60 -77.31
N GLU A 6 4.37 13.55 -77.62
CA GLU A 6 3.70 14.40 -76.63
C GLU A 6 2.75 13.58 -75.75
N LYS A 7 1.93 12.69 -76.35
CA LYS A 7 1.09 11.74 -75.61
C LYS A 7 1.90 10.81 -74.71
N GLY A 8 3.05 10.31 -75.18
CA GLY A 8 3.96 9.49 -74.36
C GLY A 8 4.56 10.26 -73.17
N GLN A 9 4.86 11.55 -73.34
CA GLN A 9 5.33 12.40 -72.25
C GLN A 9 4.22 12.70 -71.22
N GLU A 10 2.98 12.91 -71.67
CA GLU A 10 1.84 13.09 -70.77
C GLU A 10 1.56 11.82 -69.95
N GLU A 11 1.55 10.65 -70.59
CA GLU A 11 1.37 9.36 -69.90
C GLU A 11 2.48 9.11 -68.87
N PHE A 12 3.72 9.45 -69.20
CA PHE A 12 4.85 9.35 -68.27
C PHE A 12 4.71 10.29 -67.07
N LYS A 13 4.34 11.56 -67.30
CA LYS A 13 4.09 12.53 -66.23
C LYS A 13 2.94 12.08 -65.33
N LYS A 14 1.85 11.59 -65.92
CA LYS A 14 0.70 11.04 -65.18
C LYS A 14 1.12 9.85 -64.32
N GLY A 15 1.90 8.92 -64.88
CA GLY A 15 2.44 7.77 -64.13
C GLY A 15 3.31 8.19 -62.93
N GLN A 16 4.13 9.24 -63.05
CA GLN A 16 4.90 9.78 -61.92
C GLN A 16 4.01 10.39 -60.83
N VAL A 17 2.97 11.12 -61.22
CA VAL A 17 2.01 11.72 -60.27
C VAL A 17 1.27 10.63 -59.50
N GLU A 18 0.80 9.59 -60.18
CA GLU A 18 0.13 8.44 -59.55
C GLU A 18 1.06 7.67 -58.62
N LEU A 19 2.33 7.45 -59.01
CA LEU A 19 3.34 6.82 -58.15
C LEU A 19 3.59 7.63 -56.87
N LYS A 20 3.74 8.96 -57.00
CA LYS A 20 3.99 9.86 -55.86
C LYS A 20 2.80 9.86 -54.90
N ALA A 21 1.58 9.98 -55.42
CA ALA A 21 0.36 9.91 -54.61
C ALA A 21 0.21 8.56 -53.90
N GLY A 22 0.54 7.45 -54.59
CA GLY A 22 0.54 6.11 -53.99
C GLY A 22 1.60 5.91 -52.90
N LEU A 23 2.76 6.56 -53.02
CA LEU A 23 3.80 6.58 -51.98
C LEU A 23 3.36 7.39 -50.75
N GLU A 24 2.81 8.58 -50.96
CA GLU A 24 2.32 9.46 -49.90
C GLU A 24 1.19 8.79 -49.10
N LYS A 25 0.19 8.22 -49.79
CA LYS A 25 -0.89 7.47 -49.12
C LYS A 25 -0.37 6.30 -48.27
N ARG A 26 0.63 5.56 -48.76
CA ARG A 26 1.25 4.46 -47.99
C ARG A 26 2.02 4.98 -46.78
N MET A 27 2.70 6.12 -46.91
CA MET A 27 3.41 6.74 -45.80
C MET A 27 2.43 7.21 -44.72
N ASP A 28 1.34 7.87 -45.10
CA ASP A 28 0.29 8.31 -44.18
C ASP A 28 -0.39 7.13 -43.49
N GLN A 29 -0.70 6.06 -44.24
CA GLN A 29 -1.23 4.83 -43.65
C GLN A 29 -0.24 4.20 -42.66
N GLY A 30 1.04 4.07 -43.03
CA GLY A 30 2.06 3.54 -42.13
C GLY A 30 2.23 4.39 -40.87
N GLN A 31 2.19 5.71 -40.98
CA GLN A 31 2.21 6.61 -39.83
C GLN A 31 0.98 6.45 -38.93
N ALA A 32 -0.22 6.31 -39.53
CA ALA A 32 -1.45 6.09 -38.78
C ALA A 32 -1.44 4.75 -38.04
N GLU A 33 -0.93 3.69 -38.67
CA GLU A 33 -0.76 2.37 -38.05
C GLU A 33 0.25 2.42 -36.90
N MET A 34 1.39 3.10 -37.07
CA MET A 34 2.36 3.28 -35.97
C MET A 34 1.77 4.05 -34.79
N LYS A 35 0.99 5.12 -35.04
CA LYS A 35 0.30 5.86 -33.98
C LYS A 35 -0.68 4.97 -33.21
N LYS A 36 -1.50 4.17 -33.92
CA LYS A 36 -2.42 3.21 -33.28
C LYS A 36 -1.68 2.15 -32.47
N GLY A 37 -0.57 1.63 -33.00
CA GLY A 37 0.27 0.66 -32.28
C GLY A 37 0.83 1.24 -30.98
N GLN A 38 1.31 2.49 -31.02
CA GLN A 38 1.81 3.18 -29.83
C GLN A 38 0.69 3.45 -28.81
N GLU A 39 -0.50 3.84 -29.27
CA GLU A 39 -1.65 4.07 -28.41
C GLU A 39 -2.10 2.79 -27.71
N MET A 40 -2.17 1.67 -28.44
CA MET A 40 -2.48 0.36 -27.87
C MET A 40 -1.44 -0.05 -26.82
N LYS A 41 -0.15 0.18 -27.08
CA LYS A 41 0.91 -0.09 -26.12
C LYS A 41 0.72 0.72 -24.82
N ASN A 42 0.41 2.01 -24.92
CA ASN A 42 0.19 2.86 -23.76
C ASN A 42 -1.05 2.43 -22.96
N GLN A 43 -2.12 1.99 -23.63
CA GLN A 43 -3.32 1.48 -22.98
C GLN A 43 -3.04 0.17 -22.23
N ILE A 44 -2.31 -0.77 -22.86
CA ILE A 44 -1.91 -2.03 -22.22
C ILE A 44 -1.04 -1.74 -20.99
N GLN A 45 -0.04 -0.88 -21.15
CA GLN A 45 0.86 -0.50 -20.07
C GLN A 45 0.09 0.08 -18.87
N SER A 46 -0.76 1.08 -19.12
CA SER A 46 -1.54 1.71 -18.04
C SER A 46 -2.55 0.76 -17.40
N HIS A 47 -3.14 -0.17 -18.17
CA HIS A 47 -4.02 -1.20 -17.63
C HIS A 47 -3.28 -2.12 -16.65
N VAL A 48 -2.11 -2.63 -17.06
CA VAL A 48 -1.27 -3.50 -16.22
C VAL A 48 -0.85 -2.78 -14.95
N GLU A 49 -0.37 -1.53 -15.06
CA GLU A 49 0.00 -0.72 -13.89
C GLU A 49 -1.19 -0.48 -12.94
N SER A 50 -2.38 -0.23 -13.48
CA SER A 50 -3.58 -0.03 -12.66
C SER A 50 -4.02 -1.32 -11.95
N GLN A 51 -3.82 -2.48 -12.57
CA GLN A 51 -4.14 -3.77 -11.96
C GLN A 51 -3.15 -4.13 -10.87
N ASP A 52 -1.84 -3.91 -11.10
CA ASP A 52 -0.81 -4.10 -10.09
C ASP A 52 -1.09 -3.26 -8.84
N GLY A 53 -1.42 -1.98 -9.03
CA GLY A 53 -1.81 -1.08 -7.92
C GLY A 53 -2.99 -1.63 -7.11
N LYS A 54 -4.06 -2.08 -7.78
CA LYS A 54 -5.24 -2.66 -7.09
C LYS A 54 -4.90 -3.93 -6.31
N ILE A 55 -4.08 -4.80 -6.89
CA ILE A 55 -3.63 -6.03 -6.24
C ILE A 55 -2.84 -5.69 -4.98
N LYS A 56 -1.90 -4.75 -5.09
CA LYS A 56 -1.09 -4.28 -3.97
C LYS A 56 -1.93 -3.68 -2.85
N ASP A 57 -2.89 -2.82 -3.20
CA ASP A 57 -3.80 -2.19 -2.24
C ASP A 57 -4.65 -3.24 -1.50
N HIS A 58 -5.13 -4.25 -2.22
CA HIS A 58 -5.88 -5.35 -1.63
C HIS A 58 -5.03 -6.13 -0.63
N PHE A 59 -3.81 -6.55 -1.01
CA PHE A 59 -2.90 -7.25 -0.11
C PHE A 59 -2.54 -6.44 1.14
N ASN A 60 -2.26 -5.15 0.99
CA ASN A 60 -1.98 -4.27 2.11
C ASN A 60 -3.17 -4.21 3.08
N SER A 61 -4.40 -4.11 2.57
CA SER A 61 -5.59 -4.14 3.42
C SER A 61 -5.76 -5.46 4.18
N TYR A 62 -5.40 -6.60 3.59
CA TYR A 62 -5.42 -7.88 4.31
C TYR A 62 -4.34 -7.98 5.37
N ILE A 63 -3.13 -7.46 5.10
CA ILE A 63 -2.04 -7.42 6.07
C ILE A 63 -2.47 -6.60 7.30
N GLU A 64 -3.04 -5.41 7.10
CA GLU A 64 -3.54 -4.56 8.20
C GLU A 64 -4.56 -5.31 9.08
N LYS A 65 -5.52 -6.01 8.47
CA LYS A 65 -6.52 -6.81 9.20
C LYS A 65 -5.90 -7.98 9.97
N ILE A 66 -4.90 -8.65 9.39
CA ILE A 66 -4.21 -9.75 10.07
C ILE A 66 -3.44 -9.21 11.27
N GLU A 67 -2.75 -8.08 11.13
CA GLU A 67 -2.02 -7.46 12.24
C GLU A 67 -2.97 -7.04 13.37
N GLU A 68 -4.14 -6.49 13.05
CA GLU A 68 -5.19 -6.19 14.02
C GLU A 68 -5.62 -7.44 14.81
N VAL A 69 -5.93 -8.53 14.10
CA VAL A 69 -6.31 -9.81 14.74
C VAL A 69 -5.17 -10.36 15.60
N VAL A 70 -3.93 -10.31 15.11
CA VAL A 70 -2.76 -10.81 15.85
C VAL A 70 -2.56 -10.04 17.16
N GLN A 71 -2.69 -8.71 17.15
CA GLN A 71 -2.56 -7.91 18.37
C GLN A 71 -3.73 -8.14 19.33
N SER A 72 -4.97 -8.24 18.82
CA SER A 72 -6.14 -8.56 19.65
C SER A 72 -5.99 -9.91 20.36
N VAL A 73 -5.58 -10.95 19.62
CA VAL A 73 -5.32 -12.28 20.20
C VAL A 73 -4.16 -12.23 21.21
N LYS A 74 -3.10 -11.47 20.92
CA LYS A 74 -1.98 -11.30 21.85
C LYS A 74 -2.43 -10.65 23.17
N LYS A 75 -3.28 -9.61 23.10
CA LYS A 75 -3.88 -8.96 24.28
C LYS A 75 -4.73 -9.93 25.09
N GLU A 76 -5.66 -10.62 24.44
CA GLU A 76 -6.57 -11.58 25.08
C GLU A 76 -5.80 -12.71 25.79
N ILE A 77 -4.75 -13.26 25.15
CA ILE A 77 -3.89 -14.27 25.76
C ILE A 77 -3.18 -13.71 27.00
N GLY A 78 -2.65 -12.48 26.93
CA GLY A 78 -1.97 -11.83 28.05
C GLY A 78 -2.88 -11.61 29.26
N GLU A 79 -4.07 -11.05 29.03
CA GLU A 79 -5.11 -10.84 30.06
C GLU A 79 -5.54 -12.17 30.68
N THR A 80 -5.83 -13.18 29.85
CA THR A 80 -6.23 -14.51 30.32
C THR A 80 -5.14 -15.17 31.17
N GLN A 81 -3.89 -15.12 30.71
CA GLN A 81 -2.76 -15.69 31.47
C GLN A 81 -2.58 -14.96 32.81
N PHE A 82 -2.69 -13.64 32.83
CA PHE A 82 -2.60 -12.84 34.05
C PHE A 82 -3.72 -13.20 35.04
N ASP A 83 -4.96 -13.32 34.57
CA ASP A 83 -6.13 -13.66 35.40
C ASP A 83 -6.07 -15.08 35.95
N VAL A 84 -5.62 -16.05 35.16
CA VAL A 84 -5.42 -17.43 35.61
C VAL A 84 -4.37 -17.48 36.73
N VAL A 85 -3.24 -16.78 36.56
CA VAL A 85 -2.17 -16.75 37.56
C VAL A 85 -2.62 -15.99 38.82
N ASN A 86 -3.32 -14.88 38.66
CA ASN A 86 -3.88 -14.08 39.75
C ASN A 86 -4.88 -14.90 40.58
N SER A 87 -5.87 -15.54 39.94
CA SER A 87 -6.89 -16.35 40.62
C SER A 87 -6.32 -17.58 41.34
N THR A 88 -5.30 -18.21 40.75
CA THR A 88 -4.59 -19.35 41.37
C THR A 88 -3.81 -18.94 42.60
N ASN A 89 -3.20 -17.75 42.59
CA ASN A 89 -2.33 -17.28 43.66
C ASN A 89 -3.03 -16.36 44.67
N GLY A 90 -4.27 -15.97 44.43
CA GLY A 90 -5.05 -15.08 45.29
C GLY A 90 -4.38 -13.72 45.49
N TRP A 91 -3.85 -13.11 44.42
CA TRP A 91 -3.12 -11.84 44.55
C TRP A 91 -4.02 -10.68 45.00
N THR A 92 -3.50 -9.86 45.91
CA THR A 92 -4.10 -8.56 46.24
C THR A 92 -3.76 -7.54 45.16
N ASP A 93 -4.54 -6.46 45.05
CA ASP A 93 -4.35 -5.47 43.99
C ASP A 93 -2.96 -4.84 43.98
N ARG A 94 -2.33 -4.67 45.14
CA ARG A 94 -0.93 -4.22 45.24
C ARG A 94 0.06 -5.22 44.63
N VAL A 95 -0.19 -6.52 44.82
CA VAL A 95 0.63 -7.58 44.22
C VAL A 95 0.37 -7.65 42.72
N LYS A 96 -0.89 -7.53 42.27
CA LYS A 96 -1.23 -7.45 40.84
C LYS A 96 -0.52 -6.28 40.16
N ALA A 97 -0.58 -5.08 40.74
CA ALA A 97 0.11 -3.89 40.23
C ALA A 97 1.62 -4.13 40.09
N SER A 98 2.25 -4.69 41.12
CA SER A 98 3.68 -4.99 41.11
C SER A 98 4.06 -6.03 40.04
N GLN A 99 3.25 -7.08 39.88
CA GLN A 99 3.46 -8.13 38.88
C GLN A 99 3.23 -7.63 37.46
N LEU A 100 2.21 -6.78 37.26
CA LEU A 100 1.96 -6.12 35.99
C LEU A 100 3.13 -5.22 35.60
N VAL A 101 3.59 -4.34 36.49
CA VAL A 101 4.79 -3.51 36.24
C VAL A 101 6.01 -4.37 35.89
N ALA A 102 6.20 -5.49 36.59
CA ALA A 102 7.32 -6.40 36.34
C ALA A 102 7.20 -7.18 35.02
N SER A 103 6.01 -7.30 34.44
CA SER A 103 5.78 -8.01 33.17
C SER A 103 5.90 -7.11 31.93
N LEU A 104 5.65 -5.80 32.04
CA LEU A 104 5.71 -4.86 30.92
C LEU A 104 7.10 -4.80 30.28
N ARG A 105 7.16 -4.75 28.95
CA ARG A 105 8.41 -4.69 28.16
C ARG A 105 8.28 -3.68 27.03
N GLY A 106 9.41 -3.16 26.55
CA GLY A 106 9.46 -2.29 25.37
C GLY A 106 8.58 -1.04 25.53
N SER A 107 7.74 -0.75 24.52
CA SER A 107 6.84 0.40 24.51
C SER A 107 5.84 0.38 25.67
N GLU A 108 5.39 -0.78 26.13
CA GLU A 108 4.48 -0.87 27.27
C GLU A 108 5.13 -0.38 28.56
N ALA A 109 6.41 -0.69 28.78
CA ALA A 109 7.16 -0.23 29.95
C ALA A 109 7.42 1.28 29.95
N GLU A 110 7.49 1.91 28.77
CA GLU A 110 7.63 3.37 28.67
C GLU A 110 6.41 4.13 29.22
N VAL A 111 5.23 3.50 29.30
CA VAL A 111 4.04 4.11 29.94
C VAL A 111 4.33 4.48 31.39
N LEU A 112 5.18 3.70 32.06
CA LEU A 112 5.50 3.88 33.46
C LEU A 112 6.29 5.15 33.73
N GLN A 113 6.98 5.73 32.73
CA GLN A 113 7.77 6.95 32.91
C GLN A 113 6.91 8.18 33.25
N GLY A 114 5.61 8.15 32.91
CA GLY A 114 4.65 9.21 33.24
C GLY A 114 3.93 9.03 34.57
N ILE A 115 4.15 7.92 35.27
CA ILE A 115 3.42 7.57 36.49
C ILE A 115 4.35 7.80 37.71
N PRO A 116 3.93 8.58 38.71
CA PRO A 116 4.68 8.72 39.96
C PRO A 116 4.89 7.38 40.68
N ASP A 117 6.05 7.18 41.30
CA ASP A 117 6.43 5.91 41.95
C ASP A 117 5.42 5.45 43.03
N ASP A 118 4.84 6.39 43.78
CA ASP A 118 3.83 6.10 44.80
C ASP A 118 2.52 5.57 44.20
N LYS A 119 2.28 5.82 42.91
CA LYS A 119 1.13 5.35 42.14
C LYS A 119 1.40 4.09 41.31
N LEU A 120 2.65 3.64 41.21
CA LEU A 120 3.00 2.36 40.58
C LEU A 120 2.54 1.13 41.40
N MET A 121 1.97 1.34 42.59
CA MET A 121 1.32 0.30 43.37
C MET A 121 -0.21 0.31 43.24
N ASP A 122 -0.77 1.31 42.56
CA ASP A 122 -2.20 1.41 42.27
C ASP A 122 -2.48 0.78 40.90
N LEU A 123 -3.11 -0.40 40.93
CA LEU A 123 -3.46 -1.16 39.74
C LEU A 123 -4.28 -0.32 38.75
N THR A 124 -5.25 0.44 39.27
CA THR A 124 -6.17 1.25 38.46
C THR A 124 -5.42 2.36 37.69
N THR A 125 -4.40 2.97 38.31
CA THR A 125 -3.59 3.99 37.65
C THR A 125 -2.79 3.40 36.49
N ILE A 126 -2.22 2.21 36.67
CA ILE A 126 -1.43 1.54 35.63
C ILE A 126 -2.32 1.07 34.46
N GLU A 127 -3.46 0.44 34.75
CA GLU A 127 -4.41 -0.03 33.74
C GLU A 127 -4.92 1.14 32.88
N ASN A 128 -5.31 2.26 33.50
CA ASN A 128 -5.76 3.44 32.78
C ASN A 128 -4.66 4.05 31.89
N ALA A 129 -3.40 4.04 32.34
CA ALA A 129 -2.30 4.56 31.55
C ALA A 129 -1.99 3.67 30.34
N LEU A 130 -2.11 2.34 30.50
CA LEU A 130 -1.99 1.39 29.40
C LEU A 130 -3.14 1.54 28.41
N GLU A 131 -4.38 1.63 28.88
CA GLU A 131 -5.56 1.81 28.03
C GLU A 131 -5.52 3.16 27.29
N ALA A 132 -5.05 4.23 27.93
CA ALA A 132 -4.89 5.53 27.28
C ALA A 132 -3.89 5.51 26.11
N ARG A 133 -2.86 4.66 26.17
CA ARG A 133 -1.83 4.56 25.12
C ARG A 133 -2.12 3.49 24.08
N PHE A 134 -2.69 2.36 24.49
CA PHE A 134 -2.84 1.15 23.67
C PHE A 134 -4.30 0.70 23.47
N GLY A 135 -5.27 1.42 24.02
CA GLY A 135 -6.70 1.12 23.81
C GLY A 135 -7.09 1.16 22.34
N ASP A 136 -8.22 0.52 22.02
CA ASP A 136 -8.67 0.18 20.66
C ASP A 136 -8.63 1.35 19.65
N SER A 137 -8.81 2.59 20.11
CA SER A 137 -8.83 3.78 19.25
C SER A 137 -7.46 4.15 18.64
N HIS A 138 -6.33 3.70 19.20
CA HIS A 138 -4.98 4.12 18.76
C HIS A 138 -4.24 3.10 17.90
N LEU A 139 -4.61 1.82 17.99
CA LEU A 139 -3.95 0.75 17.24
C LEU A 139 -4.15 0.94 15.72
N THR A 140 -5.35 1.36 15.29
CA THR A 140 -5.66 1.62 13.88
C THR A 140 -4.93 2.84 13.31
N GLN A 141 -4.59 3.85 14.12
CA GLN A 141 -3.96 5.09 13.63
C GLN A 141 -2.44 5.03 13.61
N PHE A 142 -1.82 4.34 14.58
CA PHE A 142 -0.37 4.20 14.67
C PHE A 142 0.20 3.47 13.44
N TYR A 143 -0.36 2.30 13.09
CA TYR A 143 0.11 1.51 11.94
C TYR A 143 -0.25 2.14 10.58
N ARG A 144 -1.40 2.83 10.49
CA ARG A 144 -1.77 3.60 9.29
C ARG A 144 -0.74 4.68 8.92
N THR A 145 0.00 5.18 9.91
CA THR A 145 0.97 6.26 9.73
C THR A 145 2.35 5.73 9.35
N GLU A 146 2.85 4.64 9.96
CA GLU A 146 4.15 4.04 9.61
C GLU A 146 4.18 3.54 8.16
N LEU A 147 3.13 2.83 7.71
CA LEU A 147 3.10 2.20 6.39
C LEU A 147 3.01 3.19 5.22
N LYS A 148 2.42 4.37 5.43
CA LYS A 148 2.41 5.45 4.42
C LYS A 148 3.80 6.03 4.15
N THR A 149 4.76 5.84 5.05
CA THR A 149 6.10 6.46 4.96
C THR A 149 7.17 5.55 4.36
N THR A 150 6.94 4.24 4.30
CA THR A 150 7.78 3.31 3.54
C THR A 150 7.48 3.42 2.04
N ARG A 151 7.93 4.53 1.44
CA ARG A 151 8.02 4.66 -0.02
C ARG A 151 9.10 3.72 -0.55
N GLN A 152 8.71 2.90 -1.52
CA GLN A 152 9.63 2.14 -2.36
C GLN A 152 10.56 3.13 -3.09
N LYS A 153 11.87 2.91 -3.01
CA LYS A 153 12.85 3.69 -3.79
C LYS A 153 12.52 3.55 -5.28
N PRO A 154 12.56 4.63 -6.07
CA PRO A 154 12.39 4.52 -7.51
C PRO A 154 13.55 3.68 -8.06
N GLY A 155 13.20 2.59 -8.75
CA GLY A 155 14.13 1.80 -9.56
C GLY A 155 14.33 2.44 -10.92
#